data_AF-A0A960TYU7-F1
#
_entry.id   AF-A0A960TYU7-F1
#
_cell.length_a   1.000
_cell.length_b   1.000
_cell.length_c   1.000
_cell.angle_alpha   90.00
_cell.angle_beta   90.00
_cell.angle_gamma   90.00
#
_symmetry.space_group_name_H-M   'P 1'
#
loop_
_entity.id
_entity.type
_entity.pdbx_description
1 polymer ?
#
loop_
_entity_poly.entity_id
_entity_poly.type
_entity_poly.pdbx_seq_one_letter_code
_entity_poly.pdbx_strand_id
1 'polypeptide(L)'
;MTRHFHSLLRSSADSVAPAYPGLIYLGGDLPRQTDPWPHPPRHAAHTIVSDEEQARELILRYARSRRWEFPKKPVVFISDVHADADGFWRSLLAARLIEKTGPADADFELTEFGAKAKVLIGGDCFDKGPSNLRLLRCLRLFMKAGAKVDILAGNHDLRTLVGLRCLGRNDAMHAHLFVRMGKKSAPLFAEIREEYPEDTDPADVDLTDEEIRYLFFPNENWYEAFPAAAKGWIPEAKIEKELQRIREKGHEFEAKAKALGMSLKEVYASVMKARELFLSNKGEFSWFFDEMILAKSYGSFLFIHAGVDDEVAEDIRDDGVKKLNKRFRKMLSGDLFELYHGPLGNCLRTKYRELDRPLTTKGVRDLHEAGIYAIVHGHKNVLLGQHISMHSGMLNFECDASIDINTRKIEGLSGVGGAATIVDPAGSVHGVSTDYPLIKVFTPAPDRDHNHPSSTTTSVDGSRGTNVVPLHKIPAAFWGEESKMAKKADSAKKKSKKAAAPKEAVAEEKKPQLSIAKAPAESKKSSSKDGKKDAPKAKAEKTAAPKNKISVDGVTSIEEVQAYIKSLADSLKSGSVKFLQGNHSIVLTPTSHVQFELKASQKSGKHKISLELNWQEGSENDVAIKPGK
;
A
#
# COMPACT_ATOMS: atom_id res chain seq x y z
N MET A 1 28.03 -25.34 -10.33
CA MET A 1 27.00 -25.68 -9.32
C MET A 1 25.89 -24.63 -9.16
N THR A 2 25.82 -23.62 -10.03
CA THR A 2 24.75 -22.60 -10.13
C THR A 2 23.72 -22.91 -11.22
N ARG A 3 23.82 -24.06 -11.89
CA ARG A 3 22.92 -24.51 -12.96
C ARG A 3 21.66 -25.24 -12.45
N HIS A 4 21.57 -25.62 -11.18
CA HIS A 4 20.50 -26.53 -10.73
C HIS A 4 19.12 -25.85 -10.60
N PHE A 5 19.03 -24.60 -10.13
CA PHE A 5 17.74 -23.92 -10.08
C PHE A 5 17.26 -23.55 -11.50
N HIS A 6 18.15 -23.02 -12.34
CA HIS A 6 17.86 -22.74 -13.74
C HIS A 6 17.60 -23.99 -14.60
N SER A 7 18.23 -25.16 -14.36
CA SER A 7 17.95 -26.38 -15.13
C SER A 7 16.67 -27.09 -14.69
N LEU A 8 16.16 -26.80 -13.48
CA LEU A 8 14.90 -27.33 -12.98
C LEU A 8 13.69 -26.46 -13.38
N LEU A 9 13.91 -25.22 -13.83
CA LEU A 9 12.87 -24.31 -14.31
C LEU A 9 13.04 -23.87 -15.78
N ARG A 10 14.07 -24.38 -16.49
CA ARG A 10 14.26 -24.06 -17.92
C ARG A 10 13.14 -24.69 -18.74
N SER A 11 12.41 -23.85 -19.45
CA SER A 11 11.52 -24.19 -20.56
C SER A 11 12.26 -24.92 -21.67
N SER A 12 12.42 -26.23 -21.50
CA SER A 12 12.27 -27.16 -22.62
C SER A 12 10.97 -27.89 -22.35
N ALA A 13 10.26 -28.32 -23.38
CA ALA A 13 8.99 -29.05 -23.25
C ALA A 13 9.07 -30.34 -22.39
N ASP A 14 10.25 -30.70 -21.87
CA ASP A 14 10.55 -31.87 -21.04
C ASP A 14 11.21 -31.56 -19.68
N SER A 15 11.17 -30.33 -19.14
CA SER A 15 11.65 -30.10 -17.76
C SER A 15 10.65 -30.65 -16.73
N VAL A 16 11.01 -31.70 -16.01
CA VAL A 16 10.22 -32.29 -14.93
C VAL A 16 9.76 -31.19 -13.98
N ALA A 17 8.44 -30.99 -13.90
CA ALA A 17 7.79 -30.09 -12.96
C ALA A 17 8.42 -30.17 -11.55
N PRO A 18 8.48 -29.06 -10.77
CA PRO A 18 8.88 -29.09 -9.38
C PRO A 18 8.13 -30.19 -8.65
N ALA A 19 8.87 -31.19 -8.16
CA ALA A 19 8.33 -32.15 -7.22
C ALA A 19 8.21 -31.44 -5.86
N TYR A 20 7.12 -31.74 -5.15
CA TYR A 20 6.83 -31.23 -3.81
C TYR A 20 6.72 -32.40 -2.83
N PRO A 21 7.85 -33.04 -2.46
CA PRO A 21 7.83 -34.21 -1.59
C PRO A 21 7.16 -33.90 -0.25
N GLY A 22 6.14 -34.69 0.08
CA GLY A 22 5.37 -34.55 1.31
C GLY A 22 4.26 -33.50 1.28
N LEU A 23 3.91 -32.92 0.11
CA LEU A 23 2.74 -32.03 -0.02
C LEU A 23 1.44 -32.70 0.46
N ILE A 24 1.33 -34.03 0.34
CA ILE A 24 0.17 -34.82 0.79
C ILE A 24 -0.15 -34.63 2.27
N TYR A 25 0.86 -34.32 3.11
CA TYR A 25 0.68 -34.09 4.54
C TYR A 25 0.10 -32.71 4.87
N LEU A 26 0.19 -31.76 3.95
CA LEU A 26 -0.27 -30.39 4.14
C LEU A 26 -1.53 -30.09 3.33
N GLY A 27 -1.79 -30.84 2.26
CA GLY A 27 -2.90 -30.59 1.33
C GLY A 27 -2.72 -29.31 0.50
N GLY A 28 -3.64 -29.12 -0.44
CA GLY A 28 -3.60 -28.04 -1.44
C GLY A 28 -2.73 -28.37 -2.65
N ASP A 29 -2.75 -27.49 -3.64
CA ASP A 29 -1.99 -27.59 -4.87
C ASP A 29 -0.95 -26.46 -4.95
N LEU A 30 0.21 -26.78 -5.53
CA LEU A 30 1.28 -25.80 -5.78
C LEU A 30 1.63 -25.77 -7.27
N PRO A 31 1.88 -24.58 -7.83
CA PRO A 31 2.08 -24.42 -9.26
C PRO A 31 3.40 -25.06 -9.69
N ARG A 32 3.37 -25.74 -10.83
CA ARG A 32 4.51 -26.50 -11.35
C ARG A 32 5.12 -25.92 -12.63
N GLN A 33 4.37 -25.05 -13.29
CA GLN A 33 4.75 -24.41 -14.54
C GLN A 33 5.04 -22.94 -14.29
N THR A 34 5.83 -22.31 -15.14
CA THR A 34 6.24 -20.91 -15.01
C THR A 34 5.48 -19.99 -15.95
N ASP A 35 5.35 -18.71 -15.59
CA ASP A 35 4.80 -17.64 -16.42
C ASP A 35 5.66 -16.37 -16.29
N PRO A 36 5.99 -15.66 -17.39
CA PRO A 36 6.69 -14.39 -17.29
C PRO A 36 5.94 -13.34 -16.46
N TRP A 37 6.69 -12.57 -15.68
CA TRP A 37 6.18 -11.55 -14.77
C TRP A 37 6.95 -10.23 -14.95
N PRO A 38 6.31 -9.06 -15.14
CA PRO A 38 4.87 -8.84 -15.31
C PRO A 38 4.28 -9.53 -16.56
N HIS A 39 3.07 -10.07 -16.40
CA HIS A 39 2.37 -10.86 -17.42
C HIS A 39 2.16 -10.07 -18.72
N PRO A 40 2.26 -10.70 -19.91
CA PRO A 40 1.73 -10.10 -21.13
C PRO A 40 0.23 -9.84 -20.99
N PRO A 41 -0.34 -8.81 -21.65
CA PRO A 41 -1.78 -8.62 -21.70
C PRO A 41 -2.44 -9.92 -22.18
N ARG A 42 -3.34 -10.51 -21.38
CA ARG A 42 -4.10 -11.67 -21.83
C ARG A 42 -5.09 -11.18 -22.88
N HIS A 43 -4.99 -11.69 -24.11
CA HIS A 43 -5.93 -11.37 -25.18
C HIS A 43 -7.33 -11.88 -24.84
N ALA A 44 -8.09 -11.14 -24.04
CA ALA A 44 -9.53 -11.20 -24.07
C ALA A 44 -10.00 -10.30 -25.21
N ALA A 45 -10.68 -10.91 -26.16
CA ALA A 45 -11.25 -10.25 -27.32
C ALA A 45 -12.03 -8.98 -26.90
N HIS A 46 -11.75 -7.87 -27.58
CA HIS A 46 -12.52 -6.63 -27.57
C HIS A 46 -12.67 -5.91 -26.22
N THR A 47 -11.59 -5.38 -25.66
CA THR A 47 -11.64 -4.14 -24.85
C THR A 47 -10.25 -3.53 -24.72
N ILE A 48 -10.17 -2.20 -24.63
CA ILE A 48 -8.94 -1.41 -24.65
C ILE A 48 -8.10 -1.73 -23.40
N VAL A 49 -7.04 -2.56 -23.52
CA VAL A 49 -6.10 -2.90 -22.43
C VAL A 49 -4.87 -1.98 -22.48
N SER A 50 -5.08 -0.66 -22.61
CA SER A 50 -3.95 0.27 -22.70
C SER A 50 -3.22 0.48 -21.37
N ASP A 51 -3.88 0.27 -20.22
CA ASP A 51 -3.33 0.59 -18.89
C ASP A 51 -2.38 -0.50 -18.36
N GLU A 52 -2.74 -1.79 -18.47
CA GLU A 52 -1.87 -2.89 -18.04
C GLU A 52 -0.63 -3.02 -18.92
N GLU A 53 -0.76 -2.78 -20.23
CA GLU A 53 0.37 -2.77 -21.15
C GLU A 53 1.34 -1.63 -20.86
N GLN A 54 0.83 -0.43 -20.57
CA GLN A 54 1.64 0.71 -20.15
C GLN A 54 2.34 0.46 -18.80
N ALA A 55 1.63 -0.08 -17.81
CA ALA A 55 2.20 -0.42 -16.52
C ALA A 55 3.32 -1.46 -16.65
N ARG A 56 3.08 -2.51 -17.45
CA ARG A 56 4.09 -3.53 -17.80
C ARG A 56 5.29 -2.90 -18.48
N GLU A 57 5.10 -2.10 -19.53
CA GLU A 57 6.23 -1.50 -20.25
C GLU A 57 7.02 -0.54 -19.36
N LEU A 58 6.35 0.20 -18.47
CA LEU A 58 7.02 1.04 -17.48
C LEU A 58 7.91 0.20 -16.55
N ILE A 59 7.40 -0.91 -16.02
CA ILE A 59 8.16 -1.84 -15.18
C ILE A 59 9.36 -2.40 -15.94
N LEU A 60 9.16 -2.89 -17.15
CA LEU A 60 10.23 -3.50 -17.96
C LEU A 60 11.28 -2.45 -18.37
N ARG A 61 10.86 -1.25 -18.76
CA ARG A 61 11.76 -0.14 -19.06
C ARG A 61 12.57 0.27 -17.83
N TYR A 62 11.92 0.41 -16.67
CA TYR A 62 12.60 0.66 -15.41
C TYR A 62 13.62 -0.44 -15.15
N ALA A 63 13.22 -1.70 -15.18
CA ALA A 63 14.08 -2.83 -14.89
C ALA A 63 15.32 -2.89 -15.80
N ARG A 64 15.14 -2.70 -17.12
CA ARG A 64 16.24 -2.68 -18.10
C ARG A 64 17.19 -1.49 -17.93
N SER A 65 16.73 -0.39 -17.34
CA SER A 65 17.53 0.82 -17.12
C SER A 65 18.44 0.74 -15.89
N ARG A 66 18.24 -0.26 -15.01
CA ARG A 66 19.00 -0.39 -13.75
C ARG A 66 20.11 -1.42 -13.87
N ARG A 67 21.17 -1.22 -13.08
CA ARG A 67 22.29 -2.16 -12.93
C ARG A 67 22.07 -3.05 -11.72
N TRP A 68 21.21 -4.05 -11.86
CA TRP A 68 20.84 -4.93 -10.76
C TRP A 68 22.03 -5.68 -10.17
N GLU A 69 22.16 -5.60 -8.85
CA GLU A 69 23.00 -6.50 -8.06
C GLU A 69 22.11 -7.58 -7.43
N PHE A 70 22.26 -8.82 -7.87
CA PHE A 70 21.56 -9.96 -7.27
C PHE A 70 22.37 -10.55 -6.11
N PRO A 71 21.71 -11.18 -5.13
CA PRO A 71 22.41 -11.80 -4.02
C PRO A 71 23.34 -12.93 -4.46
N LYS A 72 24.41 -13.16 -3.70
CA LYS A 72 25.34 -14.29 -3.95
C LYS A 72 24.75 -15.66 -3.58
N LYS A 73 23.67 -15.68 -2.80
CA LYS A 73 22.97 -16.90 -2.34
C LYS A 73 21.46 -16.71 -2.54
N PRO A 74 20.69 -17.78 -2.76
CA PRO A 74 19.24 -17.68 -2.84
C PRO A 74 18.65 -17.00 -1.62
N VAL A 75 17.73 -16.08 -1.84
CA VAL A 75 16.96 -15.41 -0.79
C VAL A 75 15.49 -15.80 -0.96
N VAL A 76 14.90 -16.38 0.07
CA VAL A 76 13.47 -16.74 0.11
C VAL A 76 12.76 -15.83 1.10
N PHE A 77 11.68 -15.20 0.67
CA PHE A 77 10.85 -14.31 1.46
C PHE A 77 9.44 -14.92 1.62
N ILE A 78 9.01 -15.07 2.86
CA ILE A 78 7.68 -15.55 3.24
C ILE A 78 7.05 -14.47 4.11
N SER A 79 6.07 -13.75 3.58
CA SER A 79 5.40 -12.64 4.27
C SER A 79 4.10 -13.08 4.94
N ASP A 80 3.75 -12.39 6.03
CA ASP A 80 2.40 -12.30 6.59
C ASP A 80 1.71 -13.66 6.80
N VAL A 81 2.45 -14.57 7.42
CA VAL A 81 1.99 -15.94 7.75
C VAL A 81 0.83 -15.94 8.74
N HIS A 82 0.78 -14.93 9.62
CA HIS A 82 -0.37 -14.67 10.51
C HIS A 82 -0.83 -15.90 11.29
N ALA A 83 -0.02 -16.39 12.24
CA ALA A 83 -0.38 -17.49 13.13
C ALA A 83 -0.84 -18.80 12.44
N ASP A 84 -0.47 -19.02 11.18
CA ASP A 84 -0.80 -20.24 10.42
C ASP A 84 0.44 -21.11 10.16
N ALA A 85 0.66 -22.09 11.04
CA ALA A 85 1.78 -23.03 10.94
C ALA A 85 1.69 -23.94 9.71
N ASP A 86 0.49 -24.33 9.28
CA ASP A 86 0.35 -25.20 8.10
C ASP A 86 0.59 -24.42 6.81
N GLY A 87 0.13 -23.16 6.76
CA GLY A 87 0.48 -22.21 5.72
C GLY A 87 1.99 -21.92 5.66
N PHE A 88 2.65 -21.82 6.81
CA PHE A 88 4.11 -21.70 6.91
C PHE A 88 4.83 -22.91 6.29
N TRP A 89 4.50 -24.13 6.72
CA TRP A 89 5.13 -25.35 6.19
C TRP A 89 4.88 -25.49 4.68
N ARG A 90 3.68 -25.16 4.21
CA ARG A 90 3.36 -25.18 2.78
C ARG A 90 4.19 -24.17 2.00
N SER A 91 4.43 -23.00 2.58
CA SER A 91 5.29 -21.95 1.99
C SER A 91 6.76 -22.37 1.91
N LEU A 92 7.27 -23.06 2.93
CA LEU A 92 8.63 -23.63 2.92
C LEU A 92 8.78 -24.70 1.84
N LEU A 93 7.79 -25.57 1.69
CA LEU A 93 7.76 -26.62 0.69
C LEU A 93 7.58 -26.04 -0.74
N ALA A 94 6.75 -25.00 -0.90
CA ALA A 94 6.62 -24.25 -2.16
C ALA A 94 7.95 -23.62 -2.61
N ALA A 95 8.73 -23.11 -1.66
CA ALA A 95 10.08 -22.58 -1.89
C ALA A 95 11.16 -23.67 -1.99
N ARG A 96 10.79 -24.96 -1.83
CA ARG A 96 11.70 -26.11 -1.83
C ARG A 96 12.78 -26.03 -0.74
N LEU A 97 12.49 -25.36 0.37
CA LEU A 97 13.38 -25.27 1.53
C LEU A 97 13.41 -26.56 2.33
N ILE A 98 12.31 -27.31 2.30
CA ILE A 98 12.14 -28.57 3.04
C ILE A 98 11.50 -29.65 2.18
N GLU A 99 11.63 -30.89 2.66
CA GLU A 99 10.76 -32.00 2.32
C GLU A 99 10.00 -32.42 3.58
N LYS A 100 8.70 -32.71 3.45
CA LYS A 100 7.90 -33.22 4.57
C LYS A 100 7.99 -34.75 4.59
N THR A 101 8.37 -35.31 5.74
CA THR A 101 8.52 -36.77 5.94
C THR A 101 7.32 -37.38 6.68
N GLY A 102 6.41 -36.54 7.18
CA GLY A 102 5.23 -36.94 7.94
C GLY A 102 4.34 -35.74 8.30
N PRO A 103 3.20 -35.99 8.99
CA PRO A 103 2.23 -34.95 9.32
C PRO A 103 2.60 -34.08 10.53
N ALA A 104 3.50 -34.51 11.42
CA ALA A 104 3.84 -33.72 12.60
C ALA A 104 4.74 -32.53 12.26
N ASP A 105 4.76 -31.49 13.11
CA ASP A 105 5.55 -30.27 12.88
C ASP A 105 7.07 -30.55 12.78
N ALA A 106 7.56 -31.59 13.45
CA ALA A 106 8.97 -32.00 13.40
C ALA A 106 9.31 -32.95 12.23
N ASP A 107 8.32 -33.45 11.50
CA ASP A 107 8.52 -34.44 10.43
C ASP A 107 8.93 -33.75 9.11
N PHE A 108 10.14 -33.19 9.07
CA PHE A 108 10.69 -32.58 7.88
C PHE A 108 12.21 -32.67 7.84
N GLU A 109 12.77 -32.54 6.64
CA GLU A 109 14.21 -32.40 6.41
C GLU A 109 14.50 -31.16 5.57
N LEU A 110 15.61 -30.48 5.86
CA LEU A 110 16.09 -29.39 5.02
C LEU A 110 16.63 -29.97 3.70
N THR A 111 16.22 -29.38 2.58
CA THR A 111 16.85 -29.70 1.29
C THR A 111 18.25 -29.10 1.21
N GLU A 112 19.05 -29.55 0.25
CA GLU A 112 20.35 -28.92 -0.05
C GLU A 112 20.19 -27.42 -0.38
N PHE A 113 19.10 -27.06 -1.05
CA PHE A 113 18.74 -25.67 -1.32
C PHE A 113 18.41 -24.92 -0.01
N GLY A 114 17.57 -25.51 0.84
CA GLY A 114 17.16 -24.94 2.13
C GLY A 114 18.34 -24.66 3.07
N ALA A 115 19.30 -25.57 3.14
CA ALA A 115 20.52 -25.39 3.95
C ALA A 115 21.42 -24.23 3.45
N LYS A 116 21.35 -23.91 2.16
CA LYS A 116 22.16 -22.85 1.52
C LYS A 116 21.46 -21.49 1.48
N ALA A 117 20.13 -21.49 1.31
CA ALA A 117 19.32 -20.29 1.17
C ALA A 117 19.36 -19.40 2.42
N LYS A 118 19.09 -18.11 2.20
CA LYS A 118 18.72 -17.15 3.24
C LYS A 118 17.21 -17.03 3.26
N VAL A 119 16.60 -17.25 4.42
CA VAL A 119 15.15 -17.17 4.58
C VAL A 119 14.81 -15.90 5.36
N LEU A 120 13.85 -15.14 4.87
CA LEU A 120 13.32 -13.96 5.51
C LEU A 120 11.85 -14.18 5.79
N ILE A 121 11.47 -14.06 7.06
CA ILE A 121 10.08 -13.99 7.46
C ILE A 121 9.67 -12.51 7.46
N GLY A 122 8.62 -12.18 6.71
CA GLY A 122 8.19 -10.80 6.45
C GLY A 122 7.50 -10.09 7.59
N GLY A 123 7.53 -10.65 8.80
CA GLY A 123 6.80 -10.17 9.96
C GLY A 123 5.35 -10.60 9.95
N ASP A 124 4.59 -10.04 10.89
CA ASP A 124 3.16 -10.30 11.11
C ASP A 124 2.91 -11.79 11.38
N CYS A 125 3.68 -12.35 12.33
CA CYS A 125 3.53 -13.73 12.77
C CYS A 125 2.35 -13.90 13.75
N PHE A 126 1.85 -12.82 14.33
CA PHE A 126 0.67 -12.82 15.19
C PHE A 126 -0.64 -12.55 14.43
N ASP A 127 -1.73 -12.93 15.10
CA ASP A 127 -3.13 -12.67 14.72
C ASP A 127 -3.61 -13.40 13.46
N LYS A 128 -4.94 -13.39 13.28
CA LYS A 128 -5.73 -13.94 12.16
C LYS A 128 -5.75 -15.46 12.06
N GLY A 129 -4.61 -16.15 12.09
CA GLY A 129 -4.53 -17.60 11.93
C GLY A 129 -5.03 -18.41 13.12
N PRO A 130 -4.89 -19.74 13.04
CA PRO A 130 -5.41 -20.68 14.03
C PRO A 130 -4.63 -20.69 15.37
N SER A 131 -3.31 -20.50 15.37
CA SER A 131 -2.49 -20.66 16.58
C SER A 131 -1.18 -19.88 16.51
N ASN A 132 -1.04 -18.91 17.40
CA ASN A 132 0.15 -18.06 17.46
C ASN A 132 1.33 -18.86 18.02
N LEU A 133 1.12 -19.62 19.09
CA LEU A 133 2.19 -20.31 19.80
C LEU A 133 2.76 -21.46 18.95
N ARG A 134 1.89 -22.22 18.26
CA ARG A 134 2.34 -23.27 17.33
C ARG A 134 3.19 -22.72 16.19
N LEU A 135 2.80 -21.59 15.58
CA LEU A 135 3.60 -20.98 14.50
C LEU A 135 5.00 -20.62 15.01
N LEU A 136 5.11 -19.98 16.17
CA LEU A 136 6.41 -19.61 16.75
C LEU A 136 7.26 -20.83 17.09
N ARG A 137 6.66 -21.91 17.60
CA ARG A 137 7.34 -23.20 17.81
C ARG A 137 7.83 -23.79 16.48
N CYS A 138 7.03 -23.77 15.42
CA CYS A 138 7.41 -24.23 14.09
C CYS A 138 8.57 -23.44 13.49
N LEU A 139 8.54 -22.10 13.61
CA LEU A 139 9.66 -21.23 13.24
C LEU A 139 10.93 -21.63 13.99
N ARG A 140 10.84 -21.86 15.31
CA ARG A 140 11.99 -22.28 16.11
C ARG A 140 12.50 -23.66 15.73
N LEU A 141 11.63 -24.61 15.40
CA LEU A 141 12.00 -25.93 14.88
C LEU A 141 12.78 -25.81 13.57
N PHE A 142 12.28 -25.01 12.63
CA PHE A 142 12.95 -24.76 11.35
C PHE A 142 14.35 -24.15 11.53
N MET A 143 14.50 -23.20 12.46
CA MET A 143 15.80 -22.63 12.81
C MET A 143 16.74 -23.65 13.46
N LYS A 144 16.24 -24.48 14.39
CA LYS A 144 17.02 -25.55 15.05
C LYS A 144 17.49 -26.62 14.08
N ALA A 145 16.75 -26.86 12.99
CA ALA A 145 17.17 -27.78 11.92
C ALA A 145 18.38 -27.24 11.11
N GLY A 146 18.78 -25.97 11.31
CA GLY A 146 19.96 -25.37 10.67
C GLY A 146 19.63 -24.33 9.58
N ALA A 147 18.35 -23.97 9.42
CA ALA A 147 17.95 -22.93 8.48
C ALA A 147 18.49 -21.55 8.86
N LYS A 148 18.85 -20.74 7.85
CA LYS A 148 19.38 -19.38 8.05
C LYS A 148 18.26 -18.36 7.93
N VAL A 149 17.60 -18.10 9.04
CA VAL A 149 16.41 -17.24 9.11
C VAL A 149 16.77 -15.86 9.67
N ASP A 150 16.31 -14.80 8.99
CA ASP A 150 16.15 -13.46 9.56
C ASP A 150 14.64 -13.17 9.70
N ILE A 151 14.21 -12.50 10.77
CA ILE A 151 12.80 -12.17 11.01
C ILE A 151 12.62 -10.66 10.92
N LEU A 152 11.84 -10.19 9.96
CA LEU A 152 11.43 -8.79 9.92
C LEU A 152 10.37 -8.53 10.99
N ALA A 153 10.42 -7.38 11.63
CA ALA A 153 9.33 -6.92 12.48
C ALA A 153 8.13 -6.59 11.59
N GLY A 154 6.97 -7.16 11.90
CA GLY A 154 5.69 -6.75 11.36
C GLY A 154 5.00 -5.73 12.27
N ASN A 155 3.93 -5.15 11.77
CA ASN A 155 3.13 -4.21 12.55
C ASN A 155 2.29 -4.91 13.63
N HIS A 156 1.81 -6.14 13.41
CA HIS A 156 1.16 -6.96 14.43
C HIS A 156 2.17 -7.40 15.50
N ASP A 157 3.38 -7.80 15.09
CA ASP A 157 4.45 -8.16 16.02
C ASP A 157 4.82 -6.97 16.93
N LEU A 158 5.05 -5.79 16.34
CA LEU A 158 5.36 -4.59 17.11
C LEU A 158 4.22 -4.21 18.05
N ARG A 159 2.96 -4.29 17.60
CA ARG A 159 1.80 -3.97 18.45
C ARG A 159 1.71 -4.91 19.64
N THR A 160 1.93 -6.21 19.45
CA THR A 160 1.91 -7.20 20.54
C THR A 160 3.01 -6.88 21.54
N LEU A 161 4.25 -6.67 21.09
CA LEU A 161 5.36 -6.30 21.96
C LEU A 161 5.08 -5.02 22.76
N VAL A 162 4.67 -3.96 22.06
CA VAL A 162 4.40 -2.65 22.65
C VAL A 162 3.25 -2.73 23.64
N GLY A 163 2.17 -3.43 23.30
CA GLY A 163 1.03 -3.59 24.20
C GLY A 163 1.40 -4.36 25.47
N LEU A 164 2.11 -5.49 25.36
CA LEU A 164 2.57 -6.26 26.52
C LEU A 164 3.51 -5.44 27.44
N ARG A 165 4.35 -4.57 26.86
CA ARG A 165 5.26 -3.69 27.63
C ARG A 165 4.55 -2.49 28.26
N CYS A 166 3.49 -1.99 27.63
CA CYS A 166 2.77 -0.80 28.08
C CYS A 166 1.55 -1.11 28.95
N LEU A 167 1.25 -2.38 29.23
CA LEU A 167 0.22 -2.78 30.17
C LEU A 167 0.38 -2.05 31.53
N GLY A 168 -0.69 -1.45 32.02
CA GLY A 168 -0.72 -0.73 33.31
C GLY A 168 -0.08 0.66 33.29
N ARG A 169 0.43 1.14 32.15
CA ARG A 169 0.88 2.54 32.03
C ARG A 169 -0.32 3.47 31.98
N ASN A 170 -0.24 4.60 32.66
CA ASN A 170 -1.30 5.60 32.75
C ASN A 170 -0.93 6.97 32.18
N ASP A 171 0.30 7.14 31.68
CA ASP A 171 0.74 8.38 31.07
C ASP A 171 0.12 8.60 29.69
N ALA A 172 -0.04 9.88 29.30
CA ALA A 172 -0.71 10.27 28.07
C ALA A 172 -0.10 9.60 26.82
N MET A 173 1.21 9.41 26.78
CA MET A 173 1.88 8.85 25.61
C MET A 173 1.66 7.33 25.48
N HIS A 174 1.57 6.58 26.58
CA HIS A 174 1.62 5.11 26.51
C HIS A 174 0.35 4.38 26.94
N ALA A 175 -0.56 5.00 27.70
CA ALA A 175 -1.69 4.28 28.32
C ALA A 175 -2.61 3.56 27.31
N HIS A 176 -2.70 4.08 26.09
CA HIS A 176 -3.54 3.51 25.04
C HIS A 176 -2.88 2.35 24.28
N LEU A 177 -1.58 2.10 24.47
CA LEU A 177 -0.80 1.19 23.61
C LEU A 177 -1.13 -0.29 23.82
N PHE A 178 -1.64 -0.70 24.99
CA PHE A 178 -2.16 -2.05 25.19
C PHE A 178 -3.40 -2.29 24.31
N VAL A 179 -4.43 -1.45 24.44
CA VAL A 179 -5.67 -1.57 23.67
C VAL A 179 -5.46 -1.36 22.16
N ARG A 180 -4.34 -0.77 21.73
CA ARG A 180 -3.93 -0.72 20.31
C ARG A 180 -3.73 -2.08 19.67
N MET A 181 -3.37 -3.11 20.43
CA MET A 181 -3.38 -4.51 19.95
C MET A 181 -4.76 -4.84 19.37
N GLY A 182 -5.82 -4.44 20.09
CA GLY A 182 -7.22 -4.58 19.68
C GLY A 182 -7.70 -6.03 19.72
N LYS A 183 -8.95 -6.24 19.31
CA LYS A 183 -9.64 -7.55 19.41
C LYS A 183 -8.91 -8.74 18.77
N LYS A 184 -8.00 -8.51 17.83
CA LYS A 184 -7.26 -9.56 17.13
C LYS A 184 -6.26 -10.29 18.01
N SER A 185 -5.84 -9.67 19.13
CA SER A 185 -4.96 -10.28 20.12
C SER A 185 -5.67 -11.19 21.12
N ALA A 186 -7.00 -11.09 21.26
CA ALA A 186 -7.75 -11.91 22.21
C ALA A 186 -7.59 -13.43 21.98
N PRO A 187 -7.55 -13.96 20.73
CA PRO A 187 -7.20 -15.36 20.47
C PRO A 187 -5.85 -15.81 21.05
N LEU A 188 -4.81 -14.97 21.04
CA LEU A 188 -3.53 -15.32 21.67
C LEU A 188 -3.70 -15.54 23.18
N PHE A 189 -4.48 -14.70 23.85
CA PHE A 189 -4.72 -14.85 25.28
C PHE A 189 -5.59 -16.07 25.60
N ALA A 190 -6.58 -16.37 24.74
CA ALA A 190 -7.36 -17.60 24.86
C ALA A 190 -6.48 -18.84 24.70
N GLU A 191 -5.61 -18.84 23.70
CA GLU A 191 -4.63 -19.91 23.45
C GLU A 191 -3.67 -20.09 24.64
N ILE A 192 -3.18 -19.00 25.24
CA ILE A 192 -2.35 -19.08 26.45
C ILE A 192 -3.12 -19.66 27.64
N ARG A 193 -4.38 -19.27 27.85
CA ARG A 193 -5.21 -19.87 28.92
C ARG A 193 -5.37 -21.38 28.72
N GLU A 194 -5.59 -21.80 27.49
CA GLU A 194 -5.79 -23.21 27.15
C GLU A 194 -4.51 -24.05 27.33
N GLU A 195 -3.35 -23.51 26.94
CA GLU A 195 -2.08 -24.24 27.06
C GLU A 195 -1.43 -24.13 28.45
N TYR A 196 -1.73 -23.08 29.21
CA TYR A 196 -1.16 -22.80 30.53
C TYR A 196 -2.25 -22.62 31.60
N PRO A 197 -3.15 -23.60 31.81
CA PRO A 197 -4.30 -23.43 32.70
C PRO A 197 -3.90 -23.20 34.17
N GLU A 198 -2.83 -23.84 34.64
CA GLU A 198 -2.31 -23.69 36.01
C GLU A 198 -1.73 -22.29 36.27
N ASP A 199 -1.18 -21.64 35.25
CA ASP A 199 -0.61 -20.29 35.36
C ASP A 199 -1.64 -19.18 35.09
N THR A 200 -2.86 -19.55 34.70
CA THR A 200 -3.90 -18.61 34.25
C THR A 200 -5.21 -18.74 35.04
N ASP A 201 -5.16 -19.35 36.22
CA ASP A 201 -6.32 -19.49 37.10
C ASP A 201 -6.82 -18.10 37.56
N PRO A 202 -8.07 -17.72 37.28
CA PRO A 202 -8.63 -16.46 37.76
C PRO A 202 -8.73 -16.37 39.29
N ALA A 203 -8.67 -17.48 40.03
CA ALA A 203 -8.64 -17.48 41.49
C ALA A 203 -7.35 -16.87 42.06
N ASP A 204 -6.24 -16.92 41.30
CA ASP A 204 -4.95 -16.35 41.68
C ASP A 204 -4.86 -14.84 41.40
N VAL A 205 -5.91 -14.24 40.83
CA VAL A 205 -5.98 -12.82 40.51
C VAL A 205 -6.67 -12.03 41.63
N ASP A 206 -5.85 -11.41 42.48
CA ASP A 206 -6.26 -10.50 43.58
C ASP A 206 -6.54 -9.06 43.08
N LEU A 207 -7.27 -8.95 41.97
CA LEU A 207 -7.76 -7.68 41.43
C LEU A 207 -9.25 -7.80 41.11
N THR A 208 -9.96 -6.70 41.30
CA THR A 208 -11.34 -6.53 40.81
C THR A 208 -11.36 -6.31 39.31
N ASP A 209 -12.53 -6.53 38.67
CA ASP A 209 -12.70 -6.25 37.25
C ASP A 209 -12.42 -4.77 36.95
N GLU A 210 -12.86 -3.85 37.82
CA GLU A 210 -12.59 -2.41 37.69
C GLU A 210 -11.09 -2.07 37.69
N GLU A 211 -10.30 -2.69 38.57
CA GLU A 211 -8.85 -2.51 38.62
C GLU A 211 -8.18 -3.05 37.36
N ILE A 212 -8.61 -4.22 36.87
CA ILE A 212 -8.08 -4.78 35.62
C ILE A 212 -8.42 -3.87 34.42
N ARG A 213 -9.65 -3.34 34.36
CA ARG A 213 -10.04 -2.36 33.32
C ARG A 213 -9.13 -1.13 33.36
N TYR A 214 -8.79 -0.65 34.55
CA TYR A 214 -7.88 0.48 34.72
C TYR A 214 -6.45 0.18 34.20
N LEU A 215 -6.00 -1.07 34.28
CA LEU A 215 -4.71 -1.50 33.74
C LEU A 215 -4.71 -1.64 32.21
N PHE A 216 -5.83 -2.06 31.62
CA PHE A 216 -5.94 -2.34 30.19
C PHE A 216 -6.29 -1.11 29.35
N PHE A 217 -7.11 -0.21 29.90
CA PHE A 217 -7.74 0.86 29.13
C PHE A 217 -7.39 2.24 29.68
N PRO A 218 -7.20 3.22 28.79
CA PRO A 218 -7.02 4.61 29.23
C PRO A 218 -8.28 5.12 29.92
N ASN A 219 -8.08 5.85 31.02
CA ASN A 219 -9.15 6.54 31.75
C ASN A 219 -9.65 7.80 31.00
N GLU A 220 -10.71 8.44 31.49
CA GLU A 220 -11.29 9.62 30.83
C GLU A 220 -10.31 10.80 30.70
N ASN A 221 -9.45 11.03 31.71
CA ASN A 221 -8.44 12.09 31.68
C ASN A 221 -7.43 11.90 30.53
N TRP A 222 -7.17 10.65 30.11
CA TRP A 222 -6.29 10.38 28.97
C TRP A 222 -6.82 11.01 27.68
N TYR A 223 -8.15 11.01 27.44
CA TYR A 223 -8.74 11.57 26.22
C TYR A 223 -8.59 13.10 26.16
N GLU A 224 -8.48 13.75 27.31
CA GLU A 224 -8.21 15.19 27.41
C GLU A 224 -6.71 15.50 27.29
N ALA A 225 -5.84 14.67 27.88
CA ALA A 225 -4.41 14.90 27.94
C ALA A 225 -3.64 14.47 26.68
N PHE A 226 -4.10 13.41 26.00
CA PHE A 226 -3.40 12.83 24.84
C PHE A 226 -3.21 13.82 23.68
N PRO A 227 -4.19 14.63 23.27
CA PRO A 227 -3.99 15.58 22.18
C PRO A 227 -2.86 16.58 22.42
N ALA A 228 -2.74 17.05 23.66
CA ALA A 228 -1.66 17.96 24.05
C ALA A 228 -0.30 17.25 24.04
N ALA A 229 -0.24 16.01 24.55
CA ALA A 229 0.98 15.21 24.58
C ALA A 229 1.45 14.81 23.16
N ALA A 230 0.53 14.37 22.31
CA ALA A 230 0.81 13.91 20.95
C ALA A 230 1.11 15.04 19.95
N LYS A 231 0.89 16.30 20.34
CA LYS A 231 1.14 17.47 19.48
C LYS A 231 2.62 17.50 19.05
N GLY A 232 2.84 17.65 17.75
CA GLY A 232 4.19 17.65 17.15
C GLY A 232 4.71 16.25 16.78
N TRP A 233 4.12 15.18 17.34
CA TRP A 233 4.43 13.79 16.97
C TRP A 233 3.48 13.26 15.91
N ILE A 234 2.19 13.58 16.07
CA ILE A 234 1.10 13.05 15.26
C ILE A 234 0.32 14.23 14.66
N PRO A 235 -0.02 14.19 13.35
CA PRO A 235 -0.94 15.16 12.74
C PRO A 235 -2.28 15.23 13.48
N GLU A 236 -2.86 16.43 13.60
CA GLU A 236 -4.11 16.66 14.36
C GLU A 236 -5.27 15.76 13.89
N ALA A 237 -5.45 15.64 12.56
CA ALA A 237 -6.44 14.74 11.98
C ALA A 237 -6.22 13.25 12.31
N LYS A 238 -4.99 12.83 12.64
CA LYS A 238 -4.70 11.48 13.13
C LYS A 238 -4.98 11.35 14.63
N ILE A 239 -4.75 12.41 15.41
CA ILE A 239 -5.06 12.44 16.86
C ILE A 239 -6.56 12.21 17.08
N GLU A 240 -7.42 12.96 16.38
CA GLU A 240 -8.88 12.81 16.51
C GLU A 240 -9.35 11.38 16.20
N LYS A 241 -8.85 10.81 15.09
CA LYS A 241 -9.15 9.42 14.71
C LYS A 241 -8.64 8.42 15.73
N GLU A 242 -7.52 8.71 16.38
CA GLU A 242 -6.96 7.83 17.39
C GLU A 242 -7.82 7.83 18.65
N LEU A 243 -8.26 8.99 19.15
CA LEU A 243 -9.18 9.07 20.29
C LEU A 243 -10.44 8.22 20.08
N GLN A 244 -11.09 8.37 18.93
CA GLN A 244 -12.28 7.57 18.58
C GLN A 244 -11.95 6.07 18.56
N ARG A 245 -10.86 5.71 17.87
CA ARG A 245 -10.47 4.31 17.68
C ARG A 245 -10.11 3.61 18.99
N ILE A 246 -9.53 4.32 19.96
CA ILE A 246 -9.19 3.74 21.27
C ILE A 246 -10.45 3.35 22.05
N ARG A 247 -11.50 4.18 22.03
CA ARG A 247 -12.80 3.82 22.63
C ARG A 247 -13.39 2.58 21.96
N GLU A 248 -13.47 2.59 20.63
CA GLU A 248 -14.00 1.48 19.85
C GLU A 248 -13.25 0.17 20.13
N LYS A 249 -11.90 0.22 20.11
CA LYS A 249 -11.07 -0.96 20.34
C LYS A 249 -11.19 -1.53 21.75
N GLY A 250 -11.40 -0.69 22.77
CA GLY A 250 -11.65 -1.16 24.14
C GLY A 250 -12.88 -2.06 24.19
N HIS A 251 -14.01 -1.55 23.71
CA HIS A 251 -15.25 -2.33 23.66
C HIS A 251 -15.13 -3.59 22.78
N GLU A 252 -14.51 -3.48 21.62
CA GLU A 252 -14.31 -4.60 20.71
C GLU A 252 -13.44 -5.71 21.31
N PHE A 253 -12.39 -5.35 22.06
CA PHE A 253 -11.50 -6.31 22.70
C PHE A 253 -12.24 -7.11 23.76
N GLU A 254 -12.97 -6.44 24.65
CA GLU A 254 -13.75 -7.10 25.70
C GLU A 254 -14.86 -7.97 25.13
N ALA A 255 -15.58 -7.47 24.13
CA ALA A 255 -16.62 -8.24 23.44
C ALA A 255 -16.03 -9.51 22.81
N LYS A 256 -14.83 -9.42 22.22
CA LYS A 256 -14.16 -10.58 21.64
C LYS A 256 -13.66 -11.57 22.69
N ALA A 257 -13.07 -11.09 23.79
CA ALA A 257 -12.65 -11.96 24.90
C ALA A 257 -13.84 -12.71 25.51
N LYS A 258 -14.96 -12.02 25.75
CA LYS A 258 -16.21 -12.64 26.20
C LYS A 258 -16.74 -13.68 25.21
N ALA A 259 -16.69 -13.39 23.90
CA ALA A 259 -17.10 -14.34 22.87
C ALA A 259 -16.19 -15.57 22.78
N LEU A 260 -14.96 -15.49 23.29
CA LEU A 260 -14.02 -16.62 23.47
C LEU A 260 -14.20 -17.30 24.84
N GLY A 261 -15.20 -16.91 25.63
CA GLY A 261 -15.50 -17.52 26.92
C GLY A 261 -14.47 -17.18 28.01
N MET A 262 -13.84 -16.00 27.93
CA MET A 262 -12.91 -15.52 28.95
C MET A 262 -13.56 -14.42 29.79
N SER A 263 -13.43 -14.55 31.12
CA SER A 263 -13.61 -13.48 32.09
C SER A 263 -12.46 -12.48 32.04
N LEU A 264 -12.64 -11.29 32.61
CA LEU A 264 -11.60 -10.27 32.60
C LEU A 264 -10.36 -10.68 33.43
N LYS A 265 -10.57 -11.42 34.53
CA LYS A 265 -9.49 -12.04 35.32
C LYS A 265 -8.69 -13.07 34.53
N GLU A 266 -9.35 -13.95 33.77
CA GLU A 266 -8.64 -14.91 32.90
C GLU A 266 -7.83 -14.19 31.81
N VAL A 267 -8.38 -13.12 31.22
CA VAL A 267 -7.62 -12.32 30.25
C VAL A 267 -6.39 -11.70 30.92
N TYR A 268 -6.55 -11.12 32.11
CA TYR A 268 -5.43 -10.55 32.87
C TYR A 268 -4.35 -11.59 33.18
N ALA A 269 -4.73 -12.75 33.73
CA ALA A 269 -3.79 -13.82 34.02
C ALA A 269 -3.06 -14.30 32.75
N SER A 270 -3.79 -14.46 31.64
CA SER A 270 -3.22 -14.83 30.33
C SER A 270 -2.26 -13.77 29.79
N VAL A 271 -2.55 -12.49 29.98
CA VAL A 271 -1.64 -11.40 29.59
C VAL A 271 -0.38 -11.40 30.46
N MET A 272 -0.51 -11.67 31.76
CA MET A 272 0.65 -11.79 32.65
C MET A 272 1.52 -12.99 32.26
N LYS A 273 0.91 -14.13 31.95
CA LYS A 273 1.62 -15.28 31.39
C LYS A 273 2.26 -14.96 30.04
N ALA A 274 1.58 -14.20 29.17
CA ALA A 274 2.18 -13.72 27.92
C ALA A 274 3.43 -12.86 28.18
N ARG A 275 3.40 -11.96 29.17
CA ARG A 275 4.58 -11.17 29.54
C ARG A 275 5.73 -12.06 30.01
N GLU A 276 5.45 -13.10 30.78
CA GLU A 276 6.46 -14.10 31.15
C GLU A 276 7.03 -14.81 29.91
N LEU A 277 6.17 -15.39 29.07
CA LEU A 277 6.57 -16.18 27.91
C LEU A 277 7.37 -15.38 26.87
N PHE A 278 7.04 -14.10 26.67
CA PHE A 278 7.60 -13.27 25.61
C PHE A 278 8.63 -12.23 26.07
N LEU A 279 8.53 -11.71 27.30
CA LEU A 279 9.37 -10.61 27.77
C LEU A 279 10.39 -11.03 28.84
N SER A 280 10.18 -12.18 29.50
CA SER A 280 11.20 -12.75 30.40
C SER A 280 12.32 -13.36 29.59
N ASN A 281 13.57 -13.21 30.02
CA ASN A 281 14.73 -13.85 29.38
C ASN A 281 14.70 -15.39 29.40
N LYS A 282 13.85 -15.98 30.24
CA LYS A 282 13.62 -17.44 30.32
C LYS A 282 12.32 -17.88 29.65
N GLY A 283 11.53 -16.94 29.13
CA GLY A 283 10.27 -17.25 28.46
C GLY A 283 10.48 -18.06 27.19
N GLU A 284 9.55 -18.98 26.89
CA GLU A 284 9.60 -19.87 25.72
C GLU A 284 9.83 -19.10 24.41
N PHE A 285 9.21 -17.92 24.29
CA PHE A 285 9.19 -17.09 23.09
C PHE A 285 10.03 -15.82 23.20
N SER A 286 10.83 -15.70 24.26
CA SER A 286 11.72 -14.55 24.51
C SER A 286 12.61 -14.19 23.32
N TRP A 287 13.08 -15.21 22.60
CA TRP A 287 13.91 -15.08 21.41
C TRP A 287 13.23 -14.30 20.27
N PHE A 288 11.91 -14.35 20.14
CA PHE A 288 11.23 -13.86 18.95
C PHE A 288 11.40 -12.35 18.77
N PHE A 289 11.04 -11.56 19.78
CA PHE A 289 11.14 -10.10 19.70
C PHE A 289 12.59 -9.60 19.67
N ASP A 290 13.51 -10.33 20.30
CA ASP A 290 14.94 -9.99 20.35
C ASP A 290 15.63 -10.21 19.00
N GLU A 291 15.20 -11.22 18.24
CA GLU A 291 15.75 -11.55 16.93
C GLU A 291 15.18 -10.71 15.78
N MET A 292 14.07 -9.98 15.99
CA MET A 292 13.47 -9.11 14.98
C MET A 292 14.42 -8.01 14.49
N ILE A 293 14.34 -7.71 13.20
CA ILE A 293 15.02 -6.59 12.52
C ILE A 293 13.99 -5.75 11.75
N LEU A 294 14.27 -4.47 11.51
CA LEU A 294 13.35 -3.62 10.75
C LEU A 294 13.41 -3.93 9.24
N ALA A 295 14.62 -4.10 8.71
CA ALA A 295 14.84 -4.28 7.29
C ALA A 295 16.11 -5.10 7.01
N LYS A 296 16.19 -5.69 5.82
CA LYS A 296 17.38 -6.39 5.32
C LYS A 296 17.60 -6.05 3.86
N SER A 297 18.85 -5.84 3.45
CA SER A 297 19.19 -5.68 2.04
C SER A 297 20.03 -6.84 1.52
N TYR A 298 19.79 -7.21 0.26
CA TYR A 298 20.56 -8.19 -0.48
C TYR A 298 20.73 -7.69 -1.92
N GLY A 299 21.93 -7.20 -2.25
CA GLY A 299 22.16 -6.49 -3.51
C GLY A 299 21.19 -5.33 -3.65
N SER A 300 20.49 -5.25 -4.78
CA SER A 300 19.54 -4.17 -5.10
C SER A 300 18.15 -4.31 -4.48
N PHE A 301 17.94 -5.28 -3.58
CA PHE A 301 16.64 -5.58 -2.98
C PHE A 301 16.62 -5.19 -1.51
N LEU A 302 15.65 -4.36 -1.12
CA LEU A 302 15.34 -4.03 0.27
C LEU A 302 14.10 -4.82 0.72
N PHE A 303 14.29 -5.73 1.67
CA PHE A 303 13.24 -6.48 2.33
C PHE A 303 12.80 -5.72 3.59
N ILE A 304 11.51 -5.38 3.64
CA ILE A 304 10.89 -4.64 4.74
C ILE A 304 9.41 -5.04 4.81
N HIS A 305 8.80 -4.97 5.99
CA HIS A 305 7.42 -5.45 6.14
C HIS A 305 6.40 -4.67 5.28
N ALA A 306 6.43 -3.32 5.31
CA ALA A 306 5.49 -2.51 4.52
C ALA A 306 6.16 -1.59 3.48
N GLY A 307 7.10 -0.73 3.89
CA GLY A 307 7.72 0.24 2.99
C GLY A 307 8.65 1.20 3.73
N VAL A 308 9.07 2.28 3.08
CA VAL A 308 9.95 3.32 3.66
C VAL A 308 9.43 4.70 3.36
N ASP A 309 9.75 5.69 4.19
CA ASP A 309 9.55 7.11 3.88
C ASP A 309 10.88 7.79 3.53
N ASP A 310 10.84 9.07 3.19
CA ASP A 310 12.02 9.85 2.82
C ASP A 310 13.10 9.90 3.91
N GLU A 311 12.73 9.88 5.19
CA GLU A 311 13.70 9.91 6.30
C GLU A 311 14.44 8.58 6.41
N VAL A 312 13.70 7.47 6.32
CA VAL A 312 14.33 6.13 6.35
C VAL A 312 15.13 5.85 5.08
N ALA A 313 14.70 6.37 3.92
CA ALA A 313 15.47 6.29 2.69
C ALA A 313 16.83 7.01 2.82
N GLU A 314 16.83 8.19 3.44
CA GLU A 314 18.03 8.96 3.76
C GLU A 314 18.95 8.23 4.77
N ASP A 315 18.39 7.68 5.85
CA ASP A 315 19.13 6.84 6.80
C ASP A 315 19.82 5.65 6.10
N ILE A 316 19.13 5.02 5.13
CA ILE A 316 19.70 3.91 4.38
C ILE A 316 20.84 4.37 3.46
N ARG A 317 20.71 5.53 2.81
CA ARG A 317 21.75 6.12 1.97
C ARG A 317 23.00 6.45 2.78
N ASP A 318 22.83 7.14 3.90
CA ASP A 318 23.95 7.70 4.66
C ASP A 318 24.66 6.64 5.53
N ASP A 319 23.87 5.74 6.13
CA ASP A 319 24.34 4.88 7.20
C ASP A 319 24.11 3.37 6.96
N GLY A 320 23.30 3.04 5.97
CA GLY A 320 22.97 1.67 5.60
C GLY A 320 22.02 0.94 6.56
N VAL A 321 21.47 -0.16 6.07
CA VAL A 321 20.46 -0.98 6.77
C VAL A 321 20.94 -1.52 8.13
N LYS A 322 22.26 -1.74 8.29
CA LYS A 322 22.82 -2.22 9.57
C LYS A 322 22.65 -1.20 10.69
N LYS A 323 22.88 0.09 10.42
CA LYS A 323 22.70 1.15 11.44
C LYS A 323 21.23 1.44 11.68
N LEU A 324 20.40 1.38 10.64
CA LEU A 324 18.94 1.44 10.76
C LEU A 324 18.42 0.38 11.74
N ASN A 325 18.86 -0.88 11.61
CA ASN A 325 18.50 -1.95 12.55
C ASN A 325 19.03 -1.71 13.98
N LYS A 326 20.16 -1.04 14.16
CA LYS A 326 20.64 -0.64 15.50
C LYS A 326 19.75 0.45 16.10
N ARG A 327 19.31 1.44 15.30
CA ARG A 327 18.33 2.47 15.71
C ARG A 327 17.03 1.81 16.15
N PHE A 328 16.52 0.88 15.34
CA PHE A 328 15.33 0.09 15.66
C PHE A 328 15.45 -0.63 17.01
N ARG A 329 16.53 -1.39 17.23
CA ARG A 329 16.76 -2.10 18.51
C ARG A 329 16.87 -1.16 19.71
N LYS A 330 17.54 -0.01 19.56
CA LYS A 330 17.63 1.01 20.62
C LYS A 330 16.24 1.53 20.99
N MET A 331 15.39 1.78 19.99
CA MET A 331 14.02 2.26 20.21
C MET A 331 13.13 1.20 20.84
N LEU A 332 13.30 -0.08 20.49
CA LEU A 332 12.59 -1.18 21.17
C LEU A 332 12.86 -1.16 22.67
N SER A 333 14.09 -0.87 23.12
CA SER A 333 14.44 -0.76 24.54
C SER A 333 14.16 0.61 25.18
N GLY A 334 13.70 1.59 24.41
CA GLY A 334 13.61 2.99 24.81
C GLY A 334 12.20 3.57 24.63
N ASP A 335 12.10 4.60 23.80
CA ASP A 335 10.84 5.31 23.54
C ASP A 335 9.94 4.54 22.58
N LEU A 336 8.99 3.78 23.16
CA LEU A 336 8.01 3.01 22.40
C LEU A 336 6.98 3.90 21.70
N PHE A 337 6.73 5.12 22.19
CA PHE A 337 5.81 6.05 21.55
C PHE A 337 6.42 6.61 20.26
N GLU A 338 7.68 7.06 20.31
CA GLU A 338 8.43 7.47 19.12
C GLU A 338 8.55 6.30 18.14
N LEU A 339 8.87 5.08 18.63
CA LEU A 339 8.94 3.91 17.77
C LEU A 339 7.61 3.67 17.05
N TYR A 340 6.52 3.74 17.79
CA TYR A 340 5.21 3.45 17.26
C TYR A 340 4.68 4.55 16.35
N HIS A 341 4.96 5.85 16.56
CA HIS A 341 4.40 6.96 15.77
C HIS A 341 5.38 7.60 14.78
N GLY A 342 6.67 7.35 14.94
CA GLY A 342 7.74 7.88 14.11
C GLY A 342 7.97 7.14 12.79
N PRO A 343 9.09 7.46 12.11
CA PRO A 343 9.48 6.89 10.81
C PRO A 343 9.64 5.37 10.83
N LEU A 344 10.29 4.82 11.87
CA LEU A 344 10.47 3.36 11.97
C LEU A 344 9.13 2.63 12.11
N GLY A 345 8.19 3.18 12.88
CA GLY A 345 6.83 2.67 12.94
C GLY A 345 6.07 2.84 11.63
N ASN A 346 6.36 3.88 10.84
CA ASN A 346 5.79 4.07 9.50
C ASN A 346 6.23 2.95 8.54
N CYS A 347 7.48 2.48 8.62
CA CYS A 347 7.98 1.37 7.82
C CYS A 347 7.21 0.05 7.97
N LEU A 348 6.52 -0.12 9.10
CA LEU A 348 5.74 -1.31 9.42
C LEU A 348 4.28 -1.21 8.99
N ARG A 349 3.79 -0.04 8.56
CA ARG A 349 2.34 0.17 8.36
C ARG A 349 1.98 1.04 7.18
N THR A 350 2.97 1.66 6.54
CA THR A 350 2.73 2.56 5.42
C THR A 350 2.01 1.78 4.33
N LYS A 351 0.95 2.40 3.81
CA LYS A 351 0.36 2.01 2.52
C LYS A 351 0.49 3.16 1.53
N TYR A 352 1.39 4.10 1.84
CA TYR A 352 1.62 5.35 1.12
C TYR A 352 0.34 6.17 0.97
N ARG A 353 -0.47 6.23 2.02
CA ARG A 353 -1.66 7.08 2.07
C ARG A 353 -1.25 8.53 2.31
N GLU A 354 -2.13 9.47 2.00
CA GLU A 354 -1.90 10.91 2.25
C GLU A 354 -1.54 11.23 3.71
N LEU A 355 -2.08 10.45 4.65
CA LEU A 355 -1.79 10.61 6.07
C LEU A 355 -0.48 9.94 6.50
N ASP A 356 0.08 9.01 5.72
CA ASP A 356 1.33 8.32 6.03
C ASP A 356 2.54 9.25 5.77
N ARG A 357 3.71 8.90 6.31
CA ARG A 357 4.92 9.65 5.92
C ARG A 357 5.26 9.31 4.47
N PRO A 358 5.49 10.32 3.60
CA PRO A 358 5.60 10.11 2.17
C PRO A 358 6.94 9.50 1.78
N LEU A 359 6.92 8.75 0.67
CA LEU A 359 8.09 8.44 -0.13
C LEU A 359 8.01 9.26 -1.43
N THR A 360 8.80 10.31 -1.50
CA THR A 360 8.86 11.22 -2.65
C THR A 360 10.00 10.84 -3.58
N THR A 361 10.14 11.59 -4.69
CA THR A 361 11.28 11.43 -5.60
C THR A 361 12.63 11.63 -4.89
N LYS A 362 12.69 12.41 -3.80
CA LYS A 362 13.90 12.52 -2.97
C LYS A 362 14.26 11.16 -2.38
N GLY A 363 13.36 10.54 -1.61
CA GLY A 363 13.63 9.26 -0.97
C GLY A 363 13.89 8.14 -1.98
N VAL A 364 13.20 8.14 -3.13
CA VAL A 364 13.49 7.19 -4.21
C VAL A 364 14.91 7.35 -4.76
N ARG A 365 15.38 8.60 -4.94
CA ARG A 365 16.76 8.86 -5.34
C ARG A 365 17.74 8.41 -4.25
N ASP A 366 17.46 8.69 -2.99
CA ASP A 366 18.32 8.28 -1.87
C ASP A 366 18.46 6.75 -1.81
N LEU A 367 17.39 5.99 -2.06
CA LEU A 367 17.44 4.52 -2.20
C LEU A 367 18.25 4.08 -3.42
N HIS A 368 18.09 4.74 -4.57
CA HIS A 368 18.86 4.43 -5.78
C HIS A 368 20.36 4.68 -5.59
N GLU A 369 20.73 5.75 -4.88
CA GLU A 369 22.11 6.07 -4.49
C GLU A 369 22.67 5.01 -3.52
N ALA A 370 21.83 4.45 -2.65
CA ALA A 370 22.17 3.30 -1.82
C ALA A 370 22.24 1.96 -2.59
N GLY A 371 22.04 1.97 -3.91
CA GLY A 371 22.06 0.77 -4.77
C GLY A 371 20.78 -0.07 -4.71
N ILE A 372 19.72 0.41 -4.06
CA ILE A 372 18.44 -0.28 -3.91
C ILE A 372 17.51 0.11 -5.05
N TYR A 373 17.04 -0.87 -5.82
CA TYR A 373 16.15 -0.66 -6.97
C TYR A 373 14.79 -1.33 -6.82
N ALA A 374 14.61 -2.17 -5.80
CA ALA A 374 13.33 -2.78 -5.47
C ALA A 374 13.10 -2.87 -3.97
N ILE A 375 11.86 -2.63 -3.56
CA ILE A 375 11.34 -2.94 -2.22
C ILE A 375 10.57 -4.25 -2.32
N VAL A 376 10.82 -5.19 -1.41
CA VAL A 376 10.13 -6.48 -1.30
C VAL A 376 9.38 -6.51 0.03
N HIS A 377 8.06 -6.62 0.02
CA HIS A 377 7.24 -6.39 1.20
C HIS A 377 5.92 -7.18 1.24
N GLY A 378 5.33 -7.30 2.44
CA GLY A 378 4.18 -8.17 2.76
C GLY A 378 2.92 -7.48 3.30
N HIS A 379 2.89 -6.17 3.49
CA HIS A 379 1.77 -5.53 4.22
C HIS A 379 0.43 -5.34 3.45
N LYS A 380 0.33 -5.80 2.20
CA LYS A 380 -0.81 -5.54 1.29
C LYS A 380 -1.38 -6.84 0.73
N ASN A 381 -2.45 -7.34 1.33
CA ASN A 381 -3.12 -8.56 0.87
C ASN A 381 -3.44 -8.53 -0.64
N VAL A 382 -2.84 -9.45 -1.39
CA VAL A 382 -3.05 -9.65 -2.83
C VAL A 382 -3.67 -11.02 -3.08
N LEU A 383 -4.87 -11.03 -3.65
CA LEU A 383 -5.70 -12.23 -3.80
C LEU A 383 -5.32 -13.14 -4.98
N LEU A 384 -4.40 -12.70 -5.86
CA LEU A 384 -4.00 -13.40 -7.09
C LEU A 384 -2.51 -13.74 -7.10
N GLY A 385 -1.96 -14.03 -5.92
CA GLY A 385 -0.53 -14.20 -5.69
C GLY A 385 0.25 -12.89 -5.80
N GLN A 386 1.57 -12.98 -5.80
CA GLN A 386 2.44 -11.81 -5.68
C GLN A 386 2.31 -10.85 -6.87
N HIS A 387 2.42 -9.54 -6.61
CA HIS A 387 2.30 -8.47 -7.61
C HIS A 387 3.60 -7.65 -7.74
N ILE A 388 3.89 -7.15 -8.95
CA ILE A 388 4.91 -6.11 -9.16
C ILE A 388 4.17 -4.81 -9.40
N SER A 389 4.53 -3.78 -8.65
CA SER A 389 3.97 -2.44 -8.80
C SER A 389 5.08 -1.38 -8.87
N MET A 390 4.72 -0.21 -9.39
CA MET A 390 5.58 0.97 -9.37
C MET A 390 4.96 1.98 -8.42
N HIS A 391 5.69 2.38 -7.37
CA HIS A 391 5.25 3.39 -6.42
C HIS A 391 6.26 4.53 -6.38
N SER A 392 5.83 5.75 -6.72
CA SER A 392 6.70 6.94 -6.78
C SER A 392 7.99 6.76 -7.61
N GLY A 393 7.99 5.85 -8.60
CA GLY A 393 9.19 5.54 -9.39
C GLY A 393 10.12 4.49 -8.77
N MET A 394 9.68 3.81 -7.71
CA MET A 394 10.34 2.65 -7.10
C MET A 394 9.58 1.36 -7.45
N LEU A 395 10.32 0.32 -7.84
CA LEU A 395 9.75 -1.01 -8.08
C LEU A 395 9.42 -1.68 -6.75
N ASN A 396 8.24 -2.27 -6.64
CA ASN A 396 7.81 -3.00 -5.46
C ASN A 396 7.41 -4.43 -5.84
N PHE A 397 7.92 -5.41 -5.10
CA PHE A 397 7.41 -6.77 -5.08
C PHE A 397 6.48 -6.90 -3.87
N GLU A 398 5.18 -6.94 -4.14
CA GLU A 398 4.11 -7.08 -3.14
C GLU A 398 3.83 -8.58 -2.96
N CYS A 399 4.23 -9.14 -1.82
CA CYS A 399 4.38 -10.57 -1.60
C CYS A 399 3.30 -11.22 -0.72
N ASP A 400 2.39 -10.44 -0.15
CA ASP A 400 1.31 -10.86 0.76
C ASP A 400 0.21 -11.66 0.06
N ALA A 401 0.53 -12.88 -0.36
CA ALA A 401 -0.50 -13.82 -0.75
C ALA A 401 -1.29 -14.24 0.50
N SER A 402 -2.58 -14.53 0.36
CA SER A 402 -3.46 -14.89 1.48
C SER A 402 -3.10 -16.27 2.05
N ILE A 403 -2.06 -16.37 2.89
CA ILE A 403 -1.59 -17.63 3.47
C ILE A 403 -2.57 -18.15 4.53
N ASP A 404 -3.00 -17.31 5.46
CA ASP A 404 -3.73 -17.76 6.65
C ASP A 404 -5.18 -18.21 6.36
N ILE A 405 -5.55 -19.36 6.93
CA ILE A 405 -6.82 -20.03 6.63
C ILE A 405 -8.06 -19.19 6.98
N ASN A 406 -7.98 -18.30 7.97
CA ASN A 406 -9.12 -17.51 8.41
C ASN A 406 -9.35 -16.30 7.50
N THR A 407 -8.30 -15.60 7.06
CA THR A 407 -8.39 -14.60 6.01
C THR A 407 -8.92 -15.23 4.72
N ARG A 408 -8.43 -16.41 4.33
CA ARG A 408 -8.96 -17.12 3.15
C ARG A 408 -10.47 -17.36 3.24
N LYS A 409 -10.97 -17.80 4.39
CA LYS A 409 -12.42 -17.97 4.64
C LYS A 409 -13.18 -16.65 4.53
N ILE A 410 -12.64 -15.56 5.08
CA ILE A 410 -13.27 -14.23 5.03
C ILE A 410 -13.31 -13.68 3.60
N GLU A 411 -12.24 -13.87 2.83
CA GLU A 411 -12.10 -13.39 1.46
C GLU A 411 -12.72 -14.34 0.42
N GLY A 412 -13.30 -15.47 0.85
CA GLY A 412 -13.94 -16.45 -0.04
C GLY A 412 -12.96 -17.21 -0.95
N LEU A 413 -11.69 -17.32 -0.56
CA LEU A 413 -10.68 -18.06 -1.31
C LEU A 413 -10.82 -19.57 -1.08
N SER A 414 -10.75 -20.34 -2.16
CA SER A 414 -10.81 -21.80 -2.09
C SER A 414 -9.46 -22.41 -1.67
N GLY A 415 -9.51 -23.57 -1.04
CA GLY A 415 -8.31 -24.31 -0.65
C GLY A 415 -7.49 -23.63 0.47
N VAL A 416 -6.29 -24.17 0.66
CA VAL A 416 -5.36 -23.80 1.73
C VAL A 416 -4.22 -22.94 1.18
N GLY A 417 -3.69 -22.02 1.99
CA GLY A 417 -2.77 -20.98 1.53
C GLY A 417 -1.29 -21.34 1.65
N GLY A 418 -0.46 -20.97 0.70
CA GLY A 418 1.00 -21.11 0.81
C GLY A 418 1.69 -20.26 -0.24
N ALA A 419 2.74 -19.55 0.15
CA ALA A 419 3.41 -18.63 -0.76
C ALA A 419 4.84 -18.30 -0.37
N ALA A 420 5.68 -18.09 -1.37
CA ALA A 420 7.04 -17.59 -1.19
C ALA A 420 7.49 -16.76 -2.39
N THR A 421 8.37 -15.81 -2.13
CA THR A 421 9.09 -15.05 -3.17
C THR A 421 10.57 -15.41 -3.11
N ILE A 422 11.16 -15.80 -4.24
CA ILE A 422 12.55 -16.28 -4.32
C ILE A 422 13.34 -15.32 -5.19
N VAL A 423 14.39 -14.71 -4.64
CA VAL A 423 15.38 -13.95 -5.42
C VAL A 423 16.56 -14.88 -5.70
N ASP A 424 16.70 -15.27 -6.97
CA ASP A 424 17.72 -16.17 -7.46
C ASP A 424 19.01 -15.39 -7.80
N PRO A 425 20.19 -15.80 -7.29
CA PRO A 425 21.50 -15.30 -7.70
C PRO A 425 21.73 -15.27 -9.21
N ALA A 426 21.04 -16.11 -9.97
CA ALA A 426 21.12 -16.14 -11.42
C ALA A 426 20.46 -14.95 -12.13
N GLY A 427 19.80 -14.04 -11.40
CA GLY A 427 19.26 -12.81 -11.97
C GLY A 427 17.75 -12.81 -12.19
N SER A 428 16.99 -13.61 -11.43
CA SER A 428 15.53 -13.66 -11.54
C SER A 428 14.83 -13.63 -10.18
N VAL A 429 13.56 -13.22 -10.18
CA VAL A 429 12.67 -13.20 -9.01
C VAL A 429 11.44 -14.05 -9.30
N HIS A 430 11.10 -14.97 -8.39
CA HIS A 430 10.07 -15.97 -8.58
C HIS A 430 8.98 -15.79 -7.52
N GLY A 431 7.73 -15.61 -7.93
CA GLY A 431 6.56 -15.65 -7.06
C GLY A 431 5.86 -16.99 -7.18
N VAL A 432 5.89 -17.78 -6.11
CA VAL A 432 5.13 -19.04 -5.99
C VAL A 432 4.01 -18.84 -4.99
N SER A 433 2.78 -19.17 -5.35
CA SER A 433 1.66 -19.18 -4.40
C SER A 433 0.59 -20.19 -4.81
N THR A 434 -0.24 -20.59 -3.85
CA THR A 434 -1.49 -21.34 -4.07
C THR A 434 -2.57 -20.51 -4.78
N ASP A 435 -2.40 -19.18 -4.78
CA ASP A 435 -3.38 -18.22 -5.30
C ASP A 435 -3.16 -17.87 -6.78
N TYR A 436 -2.15 -18.48 -7.41
CA TYR A 436 -1.88 -18.32 -8.83
C TYR A 436 -1.48 -19.67 -9.44
N PRO A 437 -2.01 -20.04 -10.62
CA PRO A 437 -1.82 -21.39 -11.18
C PRO A 437 -0.40 -21.68 -11.68
N LEU A 438 0.46 -20.66 -11.79
CA LEU A 438 1.81 -20.74 -12.33
C LEU A 438 2.83 -20.09 -11.37
N ILE A 439 4.10 -20.37 -11.55
CA ILE A 439 5.20 -19.68 -10.87
C ILE A 439 5.51 -18.42 -11.68
N LYS A 440 5.33 -17.24 -11.08
CA LYS A 440 5.60 -15.95 -11.74
C LYS A 440 7.10 -15.72 -11.79
N VAL A 441 7.68 -15.43 -12.97
CA VAL A 441 9.14 -15.25 -13.15
C VAL A 441 9.45 -13.88 -13.72
N PHE A 442 10.11 -13.04 -12.92
CA PHE A 442 10.61 -11.73 -13.33
C PHE A 442 12.11 -11.80 -13.62
N THR A 443 12.50 -11.33 -14.81
CA THR A 443 13.90 -11.17 -15.20
C THR A 443 14.10 -9.74 -15.72
N PRO A 444 14.96 -8.93 -15.08
CA PRO A 444 15.13 -7.52 -15.44
C PRO A 444 15.83 -7.30 -16.80
N ALA A 445 16.49 -8.31 -17.35
CA ALA A 445 17.04 -8.33 -18.70
C ALA A 445 16.56 -9.58 -19.45
N PRO A 446 16.19 -9.50 -20.74
CA PRO A 446 16.03 -10.70 -21.55
C PRO A 446 17.38 -11.41 -21.68
N ASP A 447 17.37 -12.74 -21.57
CA ASP A 447 18.51 -13.65 -21.73
C ASP A 447 19.30 -13.27 -23.00
N ARG A 448 20.43 -12.55 -22.84
CA ARG A 448 21.41 -12.38 -23.91
C ARG A 448 22.35 -13.56 -23.87
N ASP A 449 21.84 -14.75 -24.17
CA ASP A 449 22.64 -15.92 -24.55
C ASP A 449 21.73 -17.06 -24.99
N HIS A 450 21.32 -17.05 -26.27
CA HIS A 450 21.06 -18.24 -27.12
C HIS A 450 20.79 -17.78 -28.56
N ASN A 451 21.78 -17.14 -29.21
CA ASN A 451 21.77 -16.99 -30.68
C ASN A 451 22.67 -18.08 -31.28
N HIS A 452 22.04 -19.11 -31.83
CA HIS A 452 22.63 -19.92 -32.89
C HIS A 452 22.63 -19.08 -34.17
N PRO A 453 23.75 -18.92 -34.89
CA PRO A 453 23.71 -18.37 -36.23
C PRO A 453 23.45 -19.51 -37.21
N SER A 454 22.23 -19.66 -37.71
CA SER A 454 22.00 -20.33 -38.99
C SER A 454 21.88 -19.25 -40.05
N SER A 455 23.02 -18.98 -40.70
CA SER A 455 23.11 -18.29 -41.96
C SER A 455 22.39 -19.10 -43.04
N THR A 456 21.42 -18.50 -43.73
CA THR A 456 21.21 -18.76 -45.16
C THR A 456 20.77 -17.47 -45.82
N THR A 457 21.72 -16.94 -46.58
CA THR A 457 21.63 -15.88 -47.57
C THR A 457 20.67 -16.22 -48.70
N THR A 458 19.81 -15.27 -49.07
CA THR A 458 19.53 -14.97 -50.48
C THR A 458 19.31 -13.47 -50.64
N SER A 459 20.27 -12.84 -51.28
CA SER A 459 20.28 -11.48 -51.80
C SER A 459 19.44 -11.37 -53.07
N VAL A 460 18.59 -10.34 -53.19
CA VAL A 460 18.37 -9.64 -54.46
C VAL A 460 18.13 -8.15 -54.20
N ASP A 461 19.09 -7.38 -54.70
CA ASP A 461 19.15 -6.01 -55.22
C ASP A 461 17.98 -5.00 -55.12
N GLY A 462 18.34 -3.80 -54.64
CA GLY A 462 18.15 -2.50 -55.29
C GLY A 462 16.79 -2.04 -55.84
N SER A 463 16.15 -1.06 -55.18
CA SER A 463 15.69 0.18 -55.84
C SER A 463 15.08 1.18 -54.85
N ARG A 464 15.43 2.45 -55.05
CA ARG A 464 14.87 3.64 -54.38
C ARG A 464 13.40 3.81 -54.79
N GLY A 465 12.54 4.17 -53.83
CA GLY A 465 11.17 4.57 -54.12
C GLY A 465 10.46 5.11 -52.89
N THR A 466 10.36 6.43 -52.78
CA THR A 466 9.47 7.15 -51.87
C THR A 466 8.01 6.81 -52.22
N ASN A 467 7.28 6.15 -51.31
CA ASN A 467 5.85 5.93 -51.47
C ASN A 467 5.05 6.80 -50.50
N VAL A 468 4.53 7.88 -51.06
CA VAL A 468 3.38 8.64 -50.59
C VAL A 468 2.12 7.84 -50.97
N VAL A 469 1.19 7.64 -50.04
CA VAL A 469 -0.15 7.09 -50.33
C VAL A 469 -1.17 8.22 -50.20
N PRO A 470 -2.09 8.43 -51.17
CA PRO A 470 -2.92 9.62 -51.27
C PRO A 470 -4.20 9.56 -50.42
N LEU A 471 -4.53 10.67 -49.77
CA LEU A 471 -5.85 10.92 -49.19
C LEU A 471 -6.83 11.37 -50.29
N HIS A 472 -7.90 10.61 -50.50
CA HIS A 472 -9.08 11.11 -51.21
C HIS A 472 -10.19 11.51 -50.23
N LYS A 473 -10.51 12.81 -50.29
CA LYS A 473 -11.84 13.46 -50.29
C LYS A 473 -12.75 13.30 -49.08
N ILE A 474 -12.85 14.38 -48.30
CA ILE A 474 -14.10 14.82 -47.64
C ILE A 474 -14.35 16.28 -48.08
N PRO A 475 -15.59 16.70 -48.40
CA PRO A 475 -15.85 17.94 -49.14
C PRO A 475 -15.72 19.21 -48.29
N ALA A 476 -15.21 20.25 -48.93
CA ALA A 476 -15.21 21.62 -48.45
C ALA A 476 -16.60 22.23 -48.60
N ALA A 477 -17.11 22.82 -47.51
CA ALA A 477 -18.14 23.84 -47.61
C ALA A 477 -17.94 24.86 -46.48
N PHE A 478 -17.90 26.13 -46.89
CA PHE A 478 -18.12 27.36 -46.09
C PHE A 478 -16.96 28.00 -45.31
N TRP A 479 -16.08 28.65 -46.07
CA TRP A 479 -15.67 30.05 -45.88
C TRP A 479 -15.54 30.63 -47.30
N GLY A 480 -16.01 31.79 -47.73
CA GLY A 480 -16.69 32.99 -47.20
C GLY A 480 -16.54 34.05 -48.31
N GLU A 481 -17.44 35.01 -48.45
CA GLU A 481 -17.34 36.26 -49.26
C GLU A 481 -18.75 36.91 -49.26
N GLU A 482 -19.01 38.21 -49.33
CA GLU A 482 -18.26 39.45 -49.14
C GLU A 482 -19.30 40.60 -49.15
N SER A 483 -18.99 41.68 -48.42
CA SER A 483 -19.30 43.08 -48.77
C SER A 483 -20.68 43.75 -48.44
N LYS A 484 -20.52 44.97 -47.89
CA LYS A 484 -21.29 46.24 -48.05
C LYS A 484 -22.40 46.65 -47.04
N MET A 485 -22.10 47.82 -46.46
CA MET A 485 -22.95 48.98 -46.18
C MET A 485 -23.83 49.06 -44.90
N ALA A 486 -23.40 50.00 -44.04
CA ALA A 486 -24.15 51.21 -43.65
C ALA A 486 -24.88 51.27 -42.29
N LYS A 487 -24.42 52.30 -41.53
CA LYS A 487 -25.15 53.28 -40.69
C LYS A 487 -25.46 52.96 -39.21
N LYS A 488 -24.91 53.85 -38.36
CA LYS A 488 -25.54 54.66 -37.26
C LYS A 488 -26.47 53.90 -36.29
N ALA A 489 -26.42 54.03 -34.97
CA ALA A 489 -26.17 55.16 -34.08
C ALA A 489 -25.98 54.57 -32.66
N ASP A 490 -25.06 55.03 -31.82
CA ASP A 490 -25.11 56.25 -31.01
C ASP A 490 -26.14 56.20 -29.86
N SER A 491 -25.62 56.30 -28.63
CA SER A 491 -26.18 56.84 -27.36
C SER A 491 -25.87 55.91 -26.16
N ALA A 492 -24.87 56.23 -25.33
CA ALA A 492 -24.96 57.15 -24.16
C ALA A 492 -25.86 56.55 -23.05
N LYS A 493 -25.49 56.50 -21.76
CA LYS A 493 -24.79 57.50 -20.93
C LYS A 493 -24.76 56.97 -19.48
N LYS A 494 -23.70 57.32 -18.73
CA LYS A 494 -23.67 57.91 -17.35
C LYS A 494 -24.50 57.22 -16.24
N LYS A 495 -24.07 57.04 -14.98
CA LYS A 495 -23.27 57.85 -14.03
C LYS A 495 -23.26 57.00 -12.71
N SER A 496 -22.13 56.64 -12.09
CA SER A 496 -21.32 57.38 -11.10
C SER A 496 -21.78 57.37 -9.62
N LYS A 497 -20.85 56.95 -8.74
CA LYS A 497 -20.47 57.50 -7.40
C LYS A 497 -21.48 57.31 -6.23
N LYS A 498 -21.12 57.15 -4.94
CA LYS A 498 -19.89 57.46 -4.16
C LYS A 498 -19.98 56.81 -2.74
N ALA A 499 -18.82 56.40 -2.21
CA ALA A 499 -18.27 56.45 -0.83
C ALA A 499 -19.14 56.30 0.46
N ALA A 500 -18.66 55.49 1.42
CA ALA A 500 -18.32 55.90 2.80
C ALA A 500 -17.70 54.74 3.61
N ALA A 501 -16.81 55.07 4.56
CA ALA A 501 -16.20 54.21 5.58
C ALA A 501 -16.64 54.71 7.00
N PRO A 502 -16.06 54.24 8.12
CA PRO A 502 -16.62 53.22 9.03
C PRO A 502 -16.83 53.74 10.47
N LYS A 503 -17.33 52.89 11.40
CA LYS A 503 -17.08 53.01 12.86
C LYS A 503 -17.50 51.77 13.67
N GLU A 504 -16.77 51.57 14.77
CA GLU A 504 -16.77 50.52 15.79
C GLU A 504 -17.92 50.60 16.81
N ALA A 505 -18.16 49.49 17.56
CA ALA A 505 -18.28 49.39 19.04
C ALA A 505 -19.14 48.16 19.45
N VAL A 506 -18.63 47.17 20.20
CA VAL A 506 -18.64 46.93 21.67
C VAL A 506 -19.91 46.24 22.24
N ALA A 507 -19.66 45.11 22.93
CA ALA A 507 -20.30 44.43 24.08
C ALA A 507 -21.82 44.15 24.12
N GLU A 508 -22.18 42.91 24.52
CA GLU A 508 -22.50 42.51 25.91
C GLU A 508 -23.48 41.31 25.97
N GLU A 509 -23.38 40.56 27.07
CA GLU A 509 -23.98 39.27 27.40
C GLU A 509 -25.51 39.26 27.58
N LYS A 510 -26.13 38.08 27.36
CA LYS A 510 -27.02 37.38 28.33
C LYS A 510 -27.60 36.08 27.76
N LYS A 511 -27.26 34.95 28.41
CA LYS A 511 -28.14 33.77 28.61
C LYS A 511 -28.92 33.99 29.95
N PRO A 512 -29.85 33.12 30.44
CA PRO A 512 -30.31 31.81 29.95
C PRO A 512 -31.86 31.64 29.97
N GLN A 513 -32.38 30.50 29.49
CA GLN A 513 -33.26 29.62 30.28
C GLN A 513 -33.70 28.36 29.50
N LEU A 514 -33.64 27.23 30.21
CA LEU A 514 -34.16 25.92 29.85
C LEU A 514 -35.70 25.89 29.92
N SER A 515 -36.34 25.07 29.07
CA SER A 515 -37.35 24.13 29.55
C SER A 515 -37.64 23.01 28.54
N ILE A 516 -37.83 21.83 29.12
CA ILE A 516 -38.09 20.50 28.58
C ILE A 516 -39.55 20.38 28.10
N ALA A 517 -39.82 19.64 27.01
CA ALA A 517 -40.74 18.47 26.98
C ALA A 517 -41.40 18.19 25.61
N LYS A 518 -41.29 16.91 25.22
CA LYS A 518 -42.28 16.02 24.56
C LYS A 518 -42.80 16.31 23.15
N ALA A 519 -42.52 15.32 22.28
CA ALA A 519 -43.29 14.94 21.09
C ALA A 519 -44.73 14.49 21.47
N PRO A 520 -45.69 14.45 20.52
CA PRO A 520 -45.82 13.24 19.68
C PRO A 520 -46.32 13.44 18.23
N ALA A 521 -46.04 12.40 17.42
CA ALA A 521 -46.82 11.78 16.33
C ALA A 521 -47.28 12.56 15.06
N GLU A 522 -46.79 12.02 13.93
CA GLU A 522 -47.43 11.73 12.63
C GLU A 522 -48.54 12.64 12.05
N SER A 523 -48.30 13.15 10.83
CA SER A 523 -49.23 12.94 9.71
C SER A 523 -48.58 13.24 8.34
N LYS A 524 -49.02 12.46 7.35
CA LYS A 524 -48.65 12.49 5.92
C LYS A 524 -49.22 13.73 5.22
N LYS A 525 -48.48 14.32 4.27
CA LYS A 525 -48.81 14.37 2.82
C LYS A 525 -48.07 15.47 2.03
N SER A 526 -47.56 15.03 0.87
CA SER A 526 -47.62 15.65 -0.47
C SER A 526 -46.97 17.00 -0.79
N SER A 527 -46.12 16.90 -1.82
CA SER A 527 -46.12 17.68 -3.08
C SER A 527 -45.47 19.06 -3.14
N SER A 528 -44.78 19.21 -4.29
CA SER A 528 -44.34 20.38 -5.05
C SER A 528 -43.23 21.28 -4.46
N LYS A 529 -42.09 21.28 -5.17
CA LYS A 529 -41.07 22.32 -5.04
C LYS A 529 -40.60 22.72 -6.45
N ASP A 530 -41.34 23.65 -7.03
CA ASP A 530 -40.86 24.56 -8.06
C ASP A 530 -40.42 25.88 -7.42
N GLY A 531 -39.51 26.60 -8.07
CA GLY A 531 -39.46 28.07 -7.92
C GLY A 531 -38.34 28.67 -7.07
N LYS A 532 -37.11 28.62 -7.59
CA LYS A 532 -36.17 29.74 -7.76
C LYS A 532 -36.60 31.12 -7.17
N LYS A 533 -35.74 31.75 -6.34
CA LYS A 533 -35.06 33.03 -6.65
C LYS A 533 -34.19 33.56 -5.51
N ASP A 534 -33.01 33.97 -5.94
CA ASP A 534 -31.91 34.59 -5.21
C ASP A 534 -32.20 36.03 -4.78
N ALA A 535 -31.54 36.47 -3.69
CA ALA A 535 -31.24 37.86 -3.40
C ALA A 535 -29.72 38.02 -3.14
N PRO A 536 -29.12 39.16 -3.53
CA PRO A 536 -27.75 39.19 -4.04
C PRO A 536 -26.72 39.62 -2.98
N LYS A 537 -25.56 38.97 -2.94
CA LYS A 537 -24.35 39.52 -2.30
C LYS A 537 -23.46 40.17 -3.36
N ALA A 538 -23.27 41.48 -3.22
CA ALA A 538 -22.39 42.30 -4.01
C ALA A 538 -20.94 41.79 -3.99
N LYS A 539 -20.36 41.59 -5.17
CA LYS A 539 -18.93 41.32 -5.36
C LYS A 539 -18.19 42.65 -5.42
N ALA A 540 -17.17 42.79 -4.57
CA ALA A 540 -16.16 43.83 -4.72
C ALA A 540 -15.37 43.59 -6.02
N GLU A 541 -15.34 44.63 -6.85
CA GLU A 541 -14.67 44.69 -8.14
C GLU A 541 -13.15 44.78 -7.92
N LYS A 542 -12.43 43.67 -8.11
CA LYS A 542 -11.01 43.70 -8.46
C LYS A 542 -10.93 43.67 -9.97
N THR A 543 -10.36 44.72 -10.57
CA THR A 543 -9.99 44.80 -11.98
C THR A 543 -9.09 43.62 -12.34
N ALA A 544 -9.68 42.58 -12.89
CA ALA A 544 -8.99 41.40 -13.40
C ALA A 544 -8.58 41.65 -14.86
N ALA A 545 -7.34 41.30 -15.19
CA ALA A 545 -6.89 41.16 -16.56
C ALA A 545 -7.86 40.27 -17.37
N PRO A 546 -8.04 40.51 -18.69
CA PRO A 546 -8.96 39.74 -19.51
C PRO A 546 -8.57 38.26 -19.48
N LYS A 547 -9.46 37.41 -18.95
CA LYS A 547 -9.29 35.96 -18.95
C LYS A 547 -9.73 35.42 -20.31
N ASN A 548 -8.78 35.03 -21.15
CA ASN A 548 -9.06 34.24 -22.35
C ASN A 548 -9.57 32.86 -21.90
N LYS A 549 -10.88 32.61 -22.05
CA LYS A 549 -11.53 31.34 -21.70
C LYS A 549 -12.36 30.85 -22.88
N ILE A 550 -12.06 29.65 -23.36
CA ILE A 550 -12.91 28.86 -24.25
C ILE A 550 -13.59 27.78 -23.40
N SER A 551 -14.90 27.60 -23.55
CA SER A 551 -15.69 26.56 -22.86
C SER A 551 -16.51 25.82 -23.90
N VAL A 552 -16.40 24.50 -23.92
CA VAL A 552 -17.24 23.62 -24.75
C VAL A 552 -18.21 22.92 -23.82
N ASP A 553 -19.43 23.44 -23.73
CA ASP A 553 -20.52 22.88 -22.91
C ASP A 553 -21.63 22.39 -23.84
N GLY A 554 -21.87 21.07 -23.89
CA GLY A 554 -22.88 20.47 -24.76
C GLY A 554 -22.91 18.93 -24.73
N VAL A 555 -23.93 18.34 -25.34
CA VAL A 555 -24.01 16.89 -25.60
C VAL A 555 -23.50 16.65 -27.02
N THR A 556 -22.52 15.78 -27.17
CA THR A 556 -21.79 15.47 -28.42
C THR A 556 -21.63 13.96 -28.54
N SER A 557 -21.30 13.44 -29.72
CA SER A 557 -21.12 12.01 -29.91
C SER A 557 -19.79 11.51 -29.32
N ILE A 558 -19.67 10.20 -29.10
CA ILE A 558 -18.43 9.60 -28.58
C ILE A 558 -17.29 9.77 -29.59
N GLU A 559 -17.60 9.69 -30.89
CA GLU A 559 -16.64 9.84 -31.99
C GLU A 559 -16.04 11.25 -32.01
N GLU A 560 -16.87 12.27 -31.77
CA GLU A 560 -16.43 13.67 -31.66
C GLU A 560 -15.53 13.87 -30.43
N VAL A 561 -15.87 13.29 -29.27
CA VAL A 561 -15.03 13.33 -28.07
C VAL A 561 -13.68 12.64 -28.31
N GLN A 562 -13.68 11.48 -28.98
CA GLN A 562 -12.45 10.76 -29.33
C GLN A 562 -11.56 11.60 -30.26
N ALA A 563 -12.14 12.26 -31.26
CA ALA A 563 -11.41 13.15 -32.15
C ALA A 563 -10.81 14.34 -31.39
N TYR A 564 -11.54 14.93 -30.44
CA TYR A 564 -11.04 16.01 -29.59
C TYR A 564 -9.87 15.58 -28.71
N ILE A 565 -9.99 14.43 -28.02
CA ILE A 565 -8.92 13.91 -27.14
C ILE A 565 -7.67 13.55 -27.96
N LYS A 566 -7.85 12.93 -29.13
CA LYS A 566 -6.74 12.61 -30.02
C LYS A 566 -6.04 13.86 -30.54
N SER A 567 -6.79 14.86 -30.97
CA SER A 567 -6.25 16.16 -31.40
C SER A 567 -5.49 16.87 -30.28
N LEU A 568 -5.99 16.80 -29.04
CA LEU A 568 -5.29 17.33 -27.86
C LEU A 568 -3.96 16.61 -27.62
N ALA A 569 -3.94 15.28 -27.71
CA ALA A 569 -2.72 14.48 -27.57
C ALA A 569 -1.69 14.78 -28.67
N ASP A 570 -2.12 14.87 -29.92
CA ASP A 570 -1.26 15.22 -31.06
C ASP A 570 -0.69 16.64 -30.91
N SER A 571 -1.49 17.57 -30.38
CA SER A 571 -1.09 18.96 -30.13
C SER A 571 -0.10 19.10 -28.97
N LEU A 572 -0.25 18.29 -27.92
CA LEU A 572 0.75 18.21 -26.84
C LEU A 572 2.10 17.70 -27.36
N LYS A 573 2.07 16.72 -28.29
CA LYS A 573 3.29 16.18 -28.91
C LYS A 573 3.99 17.18 -29.84
N SER A 574 3.24 18.06 -30.50
CA SER A 574 3.80 19.12 -31.36
C SER A 574 4.29 20.35 -30.58
N GLY A 575 4.06 20.40 -29.27
CA GLY A 575 4.49 21.49 -28.39
C GLY A 575 3.57 22.72 -28.39
N SER A 576 2.42 22.67 -29.07
CA SER A 576 1.44 23.76 -29.06
C SER A 576 0.01 23.24 -29.15
N VAL A 577 -0.85 23.68 -28.23
CA VAL A 577 -2.26 23.30 -28.16
C VAL A 577 -3.13 24.45 -28.63
N LYS A 578 -3.82 24.27 -29.77
CA LYS A 578 -4.70 25.28 -30.35
C LYS A 578 -6.17 24.92 -30.15
N PHE A 579 -6.90 25.77 -29.45
CA PHE A 579 -8.35 25.71 -29.31
C PHE A 579 -9.01 26.70 -30.26
N LEU A 580 -10.04 26.25 -30.99
CA LEU A 580 -10.83 27.06 -31.91
C LEU A 580 -12.31 27.00 -31.49
N GLN A 581 -12.95 28.15 -31.36
CA GLN A 581 -14.40 28.25 -31.17
C GLN A 581 -14.92 29.47 -31.94
N GLY A 582 -15.57 29.24 -33.09
CA GLY A 582 -15.96 30.30 -34.02
C GLY A 582 -14.75 31.09 -34.52
N ASN A 583 -14.77 32.42 -34.38
CA ASN A 583 -13.66 33.30 -34.76
C ASN A 583 -12.61 33.50 -33.65
N HIS A 584 -12.74 32.80 -32.51
CA HIS A 584 -11.78 32.88 -31.42
C HIS A 584 -10.82 31.69 -31.44
N SER A 585 -9.52 31.99 -31.36
CA SER A 585 -8.47 30.99 -31.21
C SER A 585 -7.62 31.27 -29.98
N ILE A 586 -7.37 30.26 -29.17
CA ILE A 586 -6.34 30.30 -28.13
C ILE A 586 -5.27 29.28 -28.50
N VAL A 587 -4.01 29.70 -28.54
CA VAL A 587 -2.86 28.80 -28.64
C VAL A 587 -2.17 28.82 -27.29
N LEU A 588 -1.96 27.64 -26.71
CA LEU A 588 -1.19 27.47 -25.48
C LEU A 588 0.08 26.69 -25.80
N THR A 589 1.18 27.02 -25.12
CA THR A 589 2.48 26.35 -25.33
C THR A 589 2.88 25.64 -24.04
N PRO A 590 2.53 24.34 -23.87
CA PRO A 590 2.93 23.58 -22.69
C PRO A 590 4.45 23.53 -22.55
N THR A 591 4.96 23.60 -21.31
CA THR A 591 6.38 23.36 -21.03
C THR A 591 6.70 21.87 -21.10
N SER A 592 7.97 21.50 -20.94
CA SER A 592 8.40 20.09 -20.88
C SER A 592 7.76 19.27 -19.75
N HIS A 593 7.10 19.94 -18.79
CA HIS A 593 6.46 19.32 -17.62
C HIS A 593 5.09 19.96 -17.37
N VAL A 594 4.03 19.14 -17.27
CA VAL A 594 2.66 19.60 -17.02
C VAL A 594 2.12 18.90 -15.78
N GLN A 595 1.45 19.64 -14.89
CA GLN A 595 0.69 19.05 -13.79
C GLN A 595 -0.58 18.42 -14.35
N PHE A 596 -0.77 17.12 -14.10
CA PHE A 596 -1.91 16.34 -14.60
C PHE A 596 -2.74 15.78 -13.46
N GLU A 597 -4.07 15.96 -13.53
CA GLU A 597 -5.02 15.36 -12.62
C GLU A 597 -6.18 14.71 -13.40
N LEU A 598 -6.48 13.45 -13.08
CA LEU A 598 -7.60 12.69 -13.66
C LEU A 598 -8.53 12.23 -12.54
N LYS A 599 -9.77 12.68 -12.55
CA LYS A 599 -10.81 12.29 -11.58
C LYS A 599 -11.95 11.57 -12.28
N ALA A 600 -12.26 10.36 -11.85
CA ALA A 600 -13.45 9.63 -12.25
C ALA A 600 -14.41 9.50 -11.06
N SER A 601 -15.72 9.67 -11.30
CA SER A 601 -16.74 9.49 -10.28
C SER A 601 -18.01 8.87 -10.86
N GLN A 602 -18.66 8.02 -10.07
CA GLN A 602 -19.94 7.40 -10.40
C GLN A 602 -20.91 7.59 -9.23
N LYS A 603 -22.06 8.20 -9.50
CA LYS A 603 -23.12 8.38 -8.48
C LYS A 603 -24.50 8.34 -9.13
N SER A 604 -25.35 7.42 -8.68
CA SER A 604 -26.75 7.30 -9.11
C SER A 604 -26.93 7.26 -10.63
N GLY A 605 -26.19 6.37 -11.32
CA GLY A 605 -26.27 6.21 -12.78
C GLY A 605 -25.61 7.33 -13.60
N LYS A 606 -25.04 8.35 -12.95
CA LYS A 606 -24.23 9.38 -13.61
C LYS A 606 -22.76 9.01 -13.54
N HIS A 607 -22.11 9.06 -14.69
CA HIS A 607 -20.68 8.86 -14.85
C HIS A 607 -20.04 10.19 -15.20
N LYS A 608 -18.96 10.57 -14.50
CA LYS A 608 -18.22 11.79 -14.78
C LYS A 608 -16.73 11.50 -14.75
N ILE A 609 -16.04 11.91 -15.81
CA ILE A 609 -14.59 11.97 -15.90
C ILE A 609 -14.21 13.46 -16.00
N SER A 610 -13.22 13.90 -15.23
CA SER A 610 -12.65 15.24 -15.28
C SER A 610 -11.14 15.11 -15.50
N LEU A 611 -10.65 15.75 -16.55
CA LEU A 611 -9.24 15.82 -16.89
C LEU A 611 -8.78 17.26 -16.71
N GLU A 612 -7.73 17.48 -15.93
CA GLU A 612 -7.16 18.80 -15.67
C GLU A 612 -5.66 18.78 -15.98
N LEU A 613 -5.21 19.74 -16.80
CA LEU A 613 -3.82 19.96 -17.17
C LEU A 613 -3.45 21.41 -16.82
N ASN A 614 -2.41 21.60 -16.01
CA ASN A 614 -1.98 22.91 -15.54
C ASN A 614 -0.47 23.12 -15.78
N TRP A 615 -0.10 24.27 -16.32
CA TRP A 615 1.29 24.70 -16.52
C TRP A 615 1.42 26.23 -16.43
N GLN A 616 2.65 26.74 -16.27
CA GLN A 616 2.96 28.17 -16.27
C GLN A 616 3.95 28.51 -17.39
N GLU A 617 3.62 29.50 -18.22
CA GLU A 617 4.51 30.00 -19.28
C GLU A 617 5.69 30.78 -18.65
N GLY A 618 6.93 30.46 -19.08
CA GLY A 618 8.13 31.24 -18.73
C GLY A 618 8.96 30.78 -17.52
N SER A 619 8.80 29.55 -17.02
CA SER A 619 9.69 28.98 -16.00
C SER A 619 10.62 27.91 -16.59
N GLU A 620 11.76 28.35 -17.15
CA GLU A 620 12.97 27.51 -17.10
C GLU A 620 13.49 27.57 -15.67
N ASN A 621 13.30 26.49 -14.90
CA ASN A 621 13.80 26.28 -13.53
C ASN A 621 13.51 27.40 -12.52
N ASP A 622 12.42 27.27 -11.75
CA ASP A 622 12.47 27.30 -10.27
C ASP A 622 11.08 27.13 -9.63
N VAL A 623 10.99 26.11 -8.76
CA VAL A 623 10.31 26.05 -7.45
C VAL A 623 8.96 26.79 -7.24
N ALA A 624 7.91 26.04 -6.82
CA ALA A 624 7.07 26.42 -5.66
C ALA A 624 6.07 25.31 -5.27
N ILE A 625 6.47 24.51 -4.28
CA ILE A 625 5.55 23.75 -3.44
C ILE A 625 4.63 24.75 -2.74
N LYS A 626 3.32 24.67 -2.96
CA LYS A 626 2.35 25.31 -2.06
C LYS A 626 2.23 24.44 -0.80
N PRO A 627 2.38 25.00 0.41
CA PRO A 627 2.00 24.28 1.62
C PRO A 627 0.47 24.26 1.68
N GLY A 628 -0.10 23.05 1.60
CA GLY A 628 -1.54 22.82 1.74
C GLY A 628 -1.95 22.79 3.20
N LYS A 629 -2.97 23.59 3.53
CA LYS A 629 -3.72 23.61 4.79
C LYS A 629 -4.53 22.34 4.99
#